data_AF-A0A368FBA7-F1
#
_entry.id   AF-A0A368FBA7-F1
#
_cell.length_a   1.000
_cell.length_b   1.000
_cell.length_c   1.000
_cell.angle_alpha   90.00
_cell.angle_beta   90.00
_cell.angle_gamma   90.00
#
_symmetry.space_group_name_H-M   'P 1'
#
loop_
_entity.id
_entity.type
_entity.pdbx_description
1 polymer ?
#
loop_
_entity_poly.entity_id
_entity_poly.type
_entity_poly.pdbx_seq_one_letter_code
_entity_poly.pdbx_strand_id
1 'polypeptide(L)'
;MDAENDTKPTTNGWFYHIHHARTWKGPIVATSILSTPNSECGITSLLQGWEYFVTGKKGKDGEITFTTCDFVMPSDQLTPEEHVLLLELMYHPEKC
;
A
#
# COMPACT_ATOMS: atom_id res chain seq x y z
N MET A 1 3.93 22.34 8.89
CA MET A 1 3.14 21.11 9.05
C MET A 1 4.15 20.00 9.09
N ASP A 2 4.50 19.57 10.30
CA ASP A 2 5.51 18.55 10.52
C ASP A 2 4.79 17.21 10.44
N ALA A 3 5.16 16.38 9.45
CA ALA A 3 4.61 15.06 9.27
C ALA A 3 5.31 14.09 10.25
N GLU A 4 4.53 13.42 11.09
CA GLU A 4 5.02 12.45 12.07
C GLU A 4 4.94 11.03 11.49
N ASN A 5 5.96 10.22 11.75
CA ASN A 5 6.04 8.84 11.26
C ASN A 5 5.35 7.92 12.28
N ASP A 6 4.25 7.26 11.91
CA ASP A 6 3.52 6.36 12.81
C ASP A 6 4.19 4.98 12.78
N THR A 7 4.98 4.65 13.81
CA THR A 7 5.85 3.46 13.76
C THR A 7 5.94 2.70 15.08
N LYS A 8 5.72 1.38 15.05
CA LYS A 8 6.08 0.44 16.13
C LYS A 8 6.92 -0.72 15.59
N PRO A 9 8.19 -0.87 16.01
CA PRO A 9 9.02 -1.99 15.56
C PRO A 9 8.63 -3.28 16.31
N THR A 10 8.41 -4.36 15.55
CA THR A 10 8.47 -5.73 16.09
C THR A 10 9.45 -6.53 15.25
N THR A 11 10.01 -7.59 15.82
CA THR A 11 11.29 -8.22 15.46
C THR A 11 11.44 -8.77 14.03
N ASN A 12 10.46 -8.63 13.13
CA ASN A 12 10.47 -9.17 11.76
C ASN A 12 10.06 -8.19 10.64
N GLY A 13 9.74 -6.93 10.93
CA GLY A 13 9.28 -5.98 9.91
C GLY A 13 8.72 -4.68 10.48
N TRP A 14 8.41 -3.74 9.59
CA TRP A 14 7.69 -2.51 9.90
C TRP A 14 6.23 -2.65 9.54
N PHE A 15 5.35 -2.07 10.36
CA PHE A 15 3.91 -2.15 10.20
C PHE A 15 3.31 -0.76 10.16
N TYR A 16 2.33 -0.59 9.29
CA TYR A 16 1.54 0.63 9.16
C TYR A 16 0.09 0.34 9.44
N HIS A 17 -0.51 1.11 10.35
CA HIS A 17 -1.95 1.12 10.52
C HIS A 17 -2.56 2.05 9.49
N ILE A 18 -3.43 1.51 8.63
CA ILE A 18 -4.05 2.25 7.54
C ILE A 18 -5.56 2.28 7.66
N HIS A 19 -6.15 3.34 7.11
CA HIS A 19 -7.55 3.34 6.75
C HIS A 19 -7.66 2.91 5.28
N HIS A 20 -8.09 1.67 5.04
CA HIS A 20 -8.20 1.15 3.68
C HIS A 20 -9.38 1.79 2.94
N ALA A 21 -9.08 2.63 1.94
CA ALA A 21 -10.08 3.36 1.18
C ALA A 21 -10.79 2.48 0.14
N ARG A 22 -10.04 1.74 -0.68
CA ARG A 22 -10.60 0.95 -1.78
C ARG A 22 -9.64 -0.15 -2.24
N THR A 23 -10.18 -1.33 -2.54
CA THR A 23 -9.45 -2.39 -3.25
C THR A 23 -9.64 -2.21 -4.74
N TRP A 24 -8.54 -2.02 -5.47
CA TRP A 24 -8.54 -1.90 -6.93
C TRP A 24 -8.37 -3.25 -7.63
N LYS A 25 -7.59 -4.18 -7.06
CA LYS A 25 -7.44 -5.55 -7.56
C LYS A 25 -7.21 -6.53 -6.41
N GLY A 26 -7.73 -7.74 -6.57
CA GLY A 26 -7.57 -8.83 -5.61
C GLY A 26 -8.80 -9.06 -4.73
N PRO A 27 -8.71 -9.97 -3.74
CA PRO A 27 -9.79 -10.21 -2.81
C PRO A 27 -10.16 -8.93 -2.08
N ILE A 28 -11.45 -8.66 -1.89
CA ILE A 28 -11.92 -7.54 -1.07
C ILE A 28 -11.60 -7.89 0.39
N VAL A 29 -10.43 -7.46 0.85
CA VAL A 29 -10.01 -7.60 2.25
C VAL A 29 -10.09 -6.23 2.88
N ALA A 30 -10.91 -6.08 3.92
CA ALA A 30 -10.82 -4.93 4.81
C ALA A 30 -9.61 -5.16 5.72
N THR A 31 -8.41 -4.90 5.21
CA THR A 31 -7.20 -4.89 6.02
C THR A 31 -6.94 -3.49 6.55
N SER A 32 -6.38 -3.41 7.75
CA SER A 32 -5.92 -2.16 8.34
C SER A 32 -4.42 -2.17 8.59
N ILE A 33 -3.72 -3.16 8.04
CA ILE A 33 -2.30 -3.38 8.30
C ILE A 33 -1.57 -3.58 6.98
N LEU A 34 -0.62 -2.68 6.72
CA LEU A 34 0.45 -2.94 5.77
C LEU A 34 1.70 -3.38 6.52
N SER A 35 2.49 -4.26 5.92
CA SER A 35 3.78 -4.66 6.46
C SER A 35 4.86 -4.58 5.40
N THR A 36 6.08 -4.28 5.83
CA THR A 36 7.26 -4.22 4.96
C THR A 36 8.46 -4.79 5.70
N PRO A 37 9.40 -5.47 5.01
CA PRO A 37 10.57 -6.03 5.66
C PRO A 37 11.42 -4.98 6.37
N ASN A 38 12.06 -5.34 7.47
CA ASN A 38 13.11 -4.53 8.09
C ASN A 38 14.46 -4.84 7.45
N SER A 39 14.59 -4.51 6.16
CA SER A 39 15.78 -4.75 5.32
C SER A 39 15.88 -3.68 4.24
N GLU A 40 16.86 -3.77 3.34
CA GLU A 40 17.03 -2.84 2.20
C GLU A 40 15.82 -2.80 1.25
N CYS A 41 14.98 -3.84 1.25
CA CYS A 41 13.73 -3.87 0.48
C CYS A 41 12.55 -3.22 1.20
N GLY A 42 12.77 -2.68 2.40
CA GLY A 42 11.72 -2.10 3.23
C GLY A 42 11.41 -0.64 2.89
N ILE A 43 10.12 -0.28 2.86
CA ILE A 43 9.71 1.12 2.68
C ILE A 43 9.31 1.71 4.04
N THR A 44 10.15 2.56 4.62
CA THR A 44 9.87 3.20 5.92
C THR A 44 9.39 4.66 5.83
N SER A 45 9.14 5.16 4.62
CA SER A 45 8.96 6.58 4.31
C SER A 45 7.51 7.00 4.01
N LEU A 46 6.53 6.18 4.35
CA LEU A 46 5.12 6.57 4.20
C LEU A 46 4.77 7.65 5.25
N LEU A 47 4.02 8.66 4.83
CA LEU A 47 3.64 9.79 5.67
C LEU A 47 2.23 9.62 6.23
N GLN A 48 2.03 9.96 7.50
CA GLN A 48 0.72 9.93 8.12
C GLN A 48 -0.23 10.97 7.48
N GLY A 49 -1.48 10.57 7.24
CA GLY A 49 -2.51 11.43 6.66
C GLY A 49 -2.46 11.56 5.14
N TRP A 50 -1.50 10.90 4.49
CA TRP A 50 -1.41 10.83 3.03
C TRP A 50 -2.14 9.60 2.50
N GLU A 51 -2.72 9.73 1.32
CA GLU A 51 -3.33 8.62 0.59
C GLU A 51 -2.33 8.05 -0.40
N TYR A 52 -2.23 6.73 -0.44
CA TYR A 52 -1.30 6.03 -1.31
C TYR A 52 -2.02 4.95 -2.11
N PHE A 53 -1.59 4.78 -3.35
CA PHE A 53 -1.82 3.57 -4.11
C PHE A 53 -0.70 2.60 -3.81
N VAL A 54 -1.06 1.45 -3.25
CA VAL A 54 -0.12 0.41 -2.83
C VAL A 54 -0.52 -0.90 -3.48
N THR A 55 0.44 -1.52 -4.15
CA THR A 55 0.37 -2.93 -4.51
C THR A 55 1.18 -3.74 -3.52
N GLY A 56 0.82 -5.01 -3.38
CA GLY A 56 1.53 -5.90 -2.48
C GLY A 56 0.96 -7.30 -2.52
N LYS A 57 1.55 -8.17 -1.73
CA LYS A 57 1.15 -9.56 -1.59
C LYS A 57 0.31 -9.72 -0.33
N LYS A 58 -0.72 -10.56 -0.40
CA LYS A 58 -1.47 -10.94 0.79
C LYS A 58 -0.55 -11.72 1.74
N GLY A 59 -0.31 -11.16 2.92
CA GLY A 59 0.43 -11.78 4.01
C GLY A 59 -0.45 -12.65 4.90
N LYS A 60 0.00 -12.90 6.12
CA LYS A 60 -0.76 -13.67 7.12
C LYS A 60 -1.89 -12.80 7.66
N ASP A 61 -3.00 -13.43 8.05
CA ASP A 61 -4.14 -12.76 8.70
C ASP A 61 -4.74 -11.57 7.93
N GLY A 62 -4.52 -11.52 6.61
CA GLY A 62 -5.06 -10.47 5.74
C GLY A 62 -4.24 -9.19 5.69
N GLU A 63 -3.07 -9.12 6.32
CA GLU A 63 -2.12 -8.02 6.09
C GLU A 63 -1.69 -7.96 4.61
N ILE A 64 -1.30 -6.79 4.14
CA ILE A 64 -0.66 -6.64 2.83
C ILE A 64 0.82 -6.37 3.05
N THR A 65 1.67 -7.28 2.58
CA THR A 65 3.12 -7.10 2.61
C THR A 65 3.59 -6.50 1.30
N PHE A 66 4.36 -5.42 1.39
CA PHE A 66 4.90 -4.69 0.26
C PHE A 66 6.39 -4.38 0.48
N THR A 67 7.08 -4.04 -0.60
CA THR A 67 8.53 -3.82 -0.66
C THR A 67 8.85 -2.67 -1.62
N THR A 68 10.12 -2.29 -1.69
CA THR A 68 10.62 -1.30 -2.66
C THR A 68 10.41 -1.69 -4.13
N CYS A 69 10.10 -2.95 -4.43
CA CYS A 69 9.79 -3.41 -5.79
C CYS A 69 8.30 -3.33 -6.12
N ASP A 70 7.44 -3.10 -5.13
CA ASP A 70 6.01 -2.95 -5.35
C ASP A 70 5.66 -1.49 -5.69
N PHE A 71 4.56 -1.30 -6.42
CA PHE A 71 4.06 0.03 -6.72
C PHE A 71 3.54 0.69 -5.45
N VAL A 72 4.16 1.81 -5.06
CA VAL A 72 3.79 2.65 -3.93
C VAL A 72 3.87 4.11 -4.37
N MET A 73 2.74 4.77 -4.49
CA MET A 73 2.68 6.15 -5.00
C MET A 73 1.65 6.98 -4.24
N PRO A 74 2.00 8.20 -3.78
CA PRO A 74 1.02 9.17 -3.31
C PRO A 74 -0.09 9.39 -4.33
N SER A 75 -1.35 9.45 -3.89
CA SER A 75 -2.50 9.61 -4.79
C SER A 75 -2.47 10.91 -5.60
N ASP A 76 -1.85 11.96 -5.06
CA ASP A 76 -1.68 13.27 -5.70
C ASP A 76 -0.59 13.29 -6.78
N GLN A 77 0.24 12.25 -6.86
CA GLN A 77 1.30 12.11 -7.85
C GLN A 77 0.92 11.25 -9.04
N LEU A 78 -0.26 10.63 -9.03
CA LEU A 78 -0.78 9.89 -10.18
C LEU A 78 -1.13 10.84 -11.32
N THR A 79 -0.63 10.52 -12.51
CA THR A 79 -1.09 11.15 -13.74
C THR A 79 -2.52 10.71 -14.08
N PRO A 80 -3.27 11.51 -14.86
CA PRO A 80 -4.59 11.11 -15.34
C PRO A 80 -4.58 9.76 -16.07
N GLU A 81 -3.54 9.48 -16.86
CA GLU A 81 -3.39 8.24 -17.61
C GLU A 81 -3.21 7.04 -16.66
N GLU A 82 -2.36 7.16 -15.64
CA GLU A 82 -2.19 6.10 -14.63
C GLU A 82 -3.48 5.85 -13.85
N HIS A 83 -4.22 6.91 -13.51
CA HIS A 83 -5.51 6.78 -12.84
C HIS A 83 -6.53 6.03 -13.71
N VAL A 84 -6.54 6.27 -15.03
CA VAL A 84 -7.39 5.49 -15.97
C VAL A 84 -6.98 4.02 -15.97
N LEU A 85 -5.68 3.70 -16.02
CA LEU A 85 -5.20 2.32 -15.98
C LEU A 85 -5.62 1.61 -14.68
N LEU A 86 -5.58 2.31 -13.54
CA LEU A 86 -6.05 1.78 -12.26
C LEU A 86 -7.56 1.51 -12.29
N LEU A 87 -8.37 2.41 -12.87
CA LEU A 87 -9.80 2.20 -13.04
C LEU A 87 -10.09 0.99 -13.95
N GLU A 88 -9.35 0.85 -15.03
CA GLU A 88 -9.47 -0.32 -15.91
C GLU A 88 -9.13 -1.62 -15.17
N LEU A 89 -8.08 -1.64 -14.35
CA LEU A 89 -7.73 -2.79 -13.50
C LEU A 89 -8.88 -3.18 -12.54
N MET A 90 -9.60 -2.18 -12.02
CA MET A 90 -10.72 -2.39 -11.11
C MET A 90 -11.98 -2.89 -11.83
N TYR A 91 -12.29 -2.35 -13.01
CA TYR A 91 -13.48 -2.75 -13.77
C TYR A 91 -13.28 -4.03 -14.61
N HIS A 92 -12.04 -4.32 -14.99
CA HIS A 92 -11.65 -5.44 -15.86
C HIS A 92 -10.50 -6.26 -15.26
N PRO A 93 -10.66 -6.85 -14.07
CA PRO A 93 -9.60 -7.61 -13.41
C PRO A 93 -9.09 -8.81 -14.24
N GLU A 94 -9.87 -9.29 -15.22
CA GLU A 94 -9.54 -10.38 -16.13
C GLU A 94 -8.52 -10.02 -17.22
N LYS A 95 -8.32 -8.73 -17.51
CA LYS A 95 -7.44 -8.28 -18.59
C LYS A 95 -5.97 -8.18 -18.18
N CYS A 96 -5.63 -8.45 -16.92
CA CYS A 96 -4.30 -8.26 -16.35
C CYS A 96 -3.85 -9.40 -15.43
#